data_AF-M2BL15-F1
#
_entry.id   AF-M2BL15-F1
#
_cell.length_a   1.000
_cell.length_b   1.000
_cell.length_c   1.000
_cell.angle_alpha   90.00
_cell.angle_beta   90.00
_cell.angle_gamma   90.00
#
_symmetry.space_group_name_H-M   'P 1'
#
loop_
_entity.id
_entity.type
_entity.pdbx_description
1 polymer ?
#
loop_
_entity_poly.entity_id
_entity_poly.type
_entity_poly.pdbx_seq_one_letter_code
_entity_poly.pdbx_strand_id
1 'polypeptide(L)'
;MTVSSFFPGHIRLRGEMIKDKDIFEAFEKAASSHKAVSKIERNEKTGSLCIEYDANALPLSKFEIFREDLPELKKLSDAYISGKVEKKIIIEKISRLWEKLKNV
;
A
#
# COMPACT_ATOMS: atom_id res chain seq x y z
N MET A 1 5.83 3.95 5.96
CA MET A 1 4.62 4.34 5.23
C MET A 1 3.67 5.08 6.15
N THR A 2 3.18 6.21 5.70
CA THR A 2 2.18 7.02 6.42
C THR A 2 0.97 7.13 5.52
N VAL A 3 -0.22 6.91 6.05
CA VAL A 3 -1.43 7.28 5.32
C VAL A 3 -1.53 8.79 5.38
N SER A 4 -1.37 9.46 4.25
CA SER A 4 -1.38 10.92 4.22
C SER A 4 -2.79 11.49 4.14
N SER A 5 -3.76 10.71 3.63
CA SER A 5 -5.17 11.10 3.56
C SER A 5 -6.07 9.87 3.41
N PHE A 6 -7.20 9.89 4.12
CA PHE A 6 -8.33 8.97 3.96
C PHE A 6 -9.54 9.79 3.52
N PHE A 7 -9.98 9.59 2.29
CA PHE A 7 -11.29 10.06 1.84
C PHE A 7 -12.11 8.82 1.44
N PRO A 8 -13.43 8.81 1.63
CA PRO A 8 -14.27 7.77 1.05
C PRO A 8 -13.96 7.66 -0.45
N GLY A 9 -13.47 6.48 -0.85
CA GLY A 9 -13.10 6.17 -2.22
C GLY A 9 -11.66 6.52 -2.62
N HIS A 10 -10.86 7.14 -1.75
CA HIS A 10 -9.43 7.43 -2.01
C HIS A 10 -8.54 7.18 -0.78
N ILE A 11 -7.52 6.35 -0.95
CA ILE A 11 -6.44 6.17 0.05
C ILE A 11 -5.13 6.64 -0.55
N ARG A 12 -4.44 7.56 0.16
CA ARG A 12 -3.10 7.98 -0.23
C ARG A 12 -2.07 7.44 0.76
N LEU A 13 -1.18 6.60 0.25
CA LEU A 13 -0.03 6.09 1.00
C LEU A 13 1.23 6.85 0.58
N ARG A 14 2.03 7.25 1.56
CA ARG A 14 3.32 7.91 1.32
C ARG A 14 4.45 7.11 1.95
N GLY A 15 5.50 6.87 1.19
CA GLY A 15 6.69 6.15 1.61
C GLY A 15 7.75 6.23 0.52
N GLU A 16 8.97 6.59 0.89
CA GLU A 16 10.06 6.77 -0.07
C GLU A 16 10.40 5.48 -0.85
N MET A 17 10.13 4.30 -0.28
CA MET A 17 10.19 3.02 -1.01
C MET A 17 9.28 2.97 -2.27
N ILE A 18 8.22 3.79 -2.36
CA ILE A 18 7.32 3.84 -3.52
C ILE A 18 8.01 4.45 -4.75
N LYS A 19 9.14 5.15 -4.57
CA LYS A 19 9.99 5.62 -5.68
C LYS A 19 10.69 4.46 -6.40
N ASP A 20 10.80 3.30 -5.75
CA ASP A 20 11.25 2.07 -6.39
C ASP A 20 10.14 1.49 -7.27
N LYS A 21 10.46 1.21 -8.54
CA LYS A 21 9.49 0.74 -9.53
C LYS A 21 8.96 -0.65 -9.18
N ASP A 22 9.82 -1.56 -8.75
CA ASP A 22 9.42 -2.95 -8.45
C ASP A 22 8.49 -3.00 -7.23
N ILE A 23 8.78 -2.16 -6.22
CA ILE A 23 7.93 -2.03 -5.03
C ILE A 23 6.57 -1.42 -5.40
N PHE A 24 6.56 -0.41 -6.28
CA PHE A 24 5.31 0.16 -6.77
C PHE A 24 4.48 -0.87 -7.56
N GLU A 25 5.09 -1.59 -8.50
CA GLU A 25 4.39 -2.61 -9.28
C GLU A 25 3.82 -3.73 -8.39
N ALA A 26 4.50 -4.07 -7.29
CA ALA A 26 3.97 -4.97 -6.29
C ALA A 26 2.72 -4.42 -5.60
N PHE A 27 2.71 -3.13 -5.21
CA PHE A 27 1.51 -2.48 -4.70
C PHE A 27 0.38 -2.46 -5.71
N GLU A 28 0.68 -2.06 -6.95
CA GLU A 28 -0.30 -1.95 -8.02
C GLU A 28 -0.96 -3.31 -8.30
N LYS A 29 -0.15 -4.36 -8.46
CA LYS A 29 -0.64 -5.72 -8.69
C LYS A 29 -1.48 -6.23 -7.52
N ALA A 30 -1.03 -6.01 -6.30
CA ALA A 30 -1.71 -6.49 -5.10
C ALA A 30 -3.05 -5.77 -4.89
N ALA A 31 -3.08 -4.46 -5.01
CA ALA A 31 -4.28 -3.64 -4.84
C ALA A 31 -5.29 -3.82 -5.98
N SER A 32 -4.85 -3.79 -7.24
CA SER A 32 -5.72 -3.97 -8.42
C SER A 32 -6.39 -5.34 -8.49
N SER A 33 -5.90 -6.31 -7.71
CA SER A 33 -6.53 -7.63 -7.61
C SER A 33 -7.80 -7.65 -6.74
N HIS A 34 -8.11 -6.53 -6.05
CA HIS A 34 -9.35 -6.37 -5.31
C HIS A 34 -10.41 -5.69 -6.18
N LYS A 35 -11.62 -6.29 -6.30
CA LYS A 35 -12.67 -5.84 -7.22
C LYS A 35 -13.15 -4.40 -6.98
N ALA A 36 -13.09 -3.94 -5.74
CA ALA A 36 -13.47 -2.57 -5.38
C ALA A 36 -12.44 -1.52 -5.81
N VAL A 37 -11.21 -1.89 -6.17
CA VAL A 37 -10.17 -0.93 -6.60
C VAL A 37 -10.38 -0.62 -8.07
N SER A 38 -10.53 0.67 -8.39
CA SER A 38 -10.79 1.15 -9.75
C SER A 38 -9.56 1.74 -10.42
N LYS A 39 -8.67 2.36 -9.64
CA LYS A 39 -7.49 3.05 -10.17
C LYS A 39 -6.37 3.14 -9.15
N ILE A 40 -5.13 3.11 -9.64
CA ILE A 40 -3.93 3.35 -8.84
C ILE A 40 -3.07 4.36 -9.57
N GLU A 41 -2.64 5.39 -8.85
CA GLU A 41 -1.76 6.43 -9.38
C GLU A 41 -0.49 6.52 -8.55
N ARG A 42 0.64 6.68 -9.24
CA ARG A 42 1.97 6.85 -8.63
C ARG A 42 2.44 8.29 -8.76
N ASN A 43 3.02 8.82 -7.71
CA ASN A 43 3.85 10.01 -7.75
C ASN A 43 5.30 9.64 -7.39
N GLU A 44 6.11 9.46 -8.43
CA GLU A 44 7.52 9.06 -8.32
C GLU A 44 8.38 10.12 -7.64
N LYS A 45 8.07 11.41 -7.86
CA LYS A 45 8.85 12.51 -7.26
C LYS A 45 8.75 12.49 -5.74
N THR A 46 7.55 12.27 -5.21
CA THR A 46 7.27 12.36 -3.76
C THR A 46 7.27 11.02 -3.04
N GLY A 47 7.32 9.90 -3.77
CA GLY A 47 7.14 8.56 -3.20
C GLY A 47 5.74 8.40 -2.61
N SER A 48 4.71 8.76 -3.38
CA SER A 48 3.31 8.61 -2.96
C SER A 48 2.56 7.74 -3.95
N LEU A 49 1.59 6.98 -3.46
CA LEU A 49 0.61 6.29 -4.30
C LEU A 49 -0.80 6.65 -3.83
N CYS A 50 -1.72 6.78 -4.77
CA CYS A 50 -3.13 7.03 -4.54
C CYS A 50 -3.93 5.84 -5.08
N ILE A 51 -4.81 5.28 -4.26
CA ILE A 51 -5.68 4.16 -4.61
C ILE A 51 -7.10 4.68 -4.60
N GLU A 52 -7.76 4.59 -5.74
CA GLU A 52 -9.19 4.86 -5.89
C GLU A 52 -9.95 3.54 -5.74
N TYR A 53 -11.01 3.56 -4.95
CA TYR A 53 -11.85 2.38 -4.69
C TYR A 53 -13.32 2.75 -4.53
N ASP A 54 -14.22 1.78 -4.71
CA ASP A 54 -15.63 1.92 -4.39
C ASP A 54 -15.83 1.80 -2.86
N ALA A 55 -16.13 2.92 -2.21
CA ALA A 55 -16.37 2.98 -0.77
C ALA A 55 -17.62 2.23 -0.32
N ASN A 56 -18.58 1.97 -1.22
CA ASN A 56 -19.76 1.17 -0.90
C ASN A 56 -19.43 -0.32 -0.87
N ALA A 57 -18.57 -0.78 -1.81
CA ALA A 57 -18.11 -2.16 -1.88
C ALA A 57 -17.01 -2.47 -0.86
N LEU A 58 -16.17 -1.50 -0.51
CA LEU A 58 -15.09 -1.64 0.46
C LEU A 58 -15.09 -0.46 1.44
N PRO A 59 -15.86 -0.55 2.54
CA PRO A 59 -15.94 0.51 3.54
C PRO A 59 -14.59 0.76 4.22
N LEU A 60 -14.37 2.00 4.66
CA LEU A 60 -13.13 2.41 5.34
C LEU A 60 -12.79 1.52 6.55
N SER A 61 -13.80 1.04 7.29
CA SER A 61 -13.61 0.15 8.44
C SER A 61 -12.90 -1.16 8.09
N LYS A 62 -13.03 -1.65 6.85
CA LYS A 62 -12.31 -2.85 6.40
C LYS A 62 -10.80 -2.62 6.31
N PHE A 63 -10.34 -1.38 6.16
CA PHE A 63 -8.92 -1.04 6.18
C PHE A 63 -8.32 -1.02 7.60
N GLU A 64 -9.13 -1.12 8.66
CA GLU A 64 -8.62 -1.25 10.03
C GLU A 64 -7.79 -2.52 10.22
N ILE A 65 -7.99 -3.55 9.39
CA ILE A 65 -7.17 -4.77 9.40
C ILE A 65 -5.68 -4.46 9.13
N PHE A 66 -5.37 -3.32 8.50
CA PHE A 66 -4.00 -2.89 8.24
C PHE A 66 -3.37 -2.10 9.39
N ARG A 67 -4.11 -1.83 10.47
CA ARG A 67 -3.66 -0.98 11.58
C ARG A 67 -2.34 -1.46 12.20
N GLU A 68 -2.15 -2.77 12.31
CA GLU A 68 -0.94 -3.38 12.85
C GLU A 68 0.17 -3.55 11.79
N ASP A 69 -0.21 -3.80 10.53
CA ASP A 69 0.76 -3.99 9.45
C ASP A 69 1.37 -2.69 8.93
N LEU A 70 0.65 -1.56 8.97
CA LEU A 70 1.15 -0.27 8.49
C LEU A 70 2.41 0.22 9.25
N PRO A 71 2.47 0.15 10.60
CA PRO A 71 3.69 0.42 11.35
C PRO A 71 4.86 -0.52 11.00
N GLU A 72 4.58 -1.80 10.80
CA GLU A 72 5.62 -2.78 10.44
C GLU A 72 6.17 -2.52 9.04
N LEU A 73 5.28 -2.27 8.08
CA LEU A 73 5.64 -1.90 6.71
C LEU A 73 6.38 -0.55 6.68
N LYS A 74 6.11 0.36 7.63
CA LYS A 74 6.94 1.56 7.84
C LYS A 74 8.36 1.21 8.27
N LYS A 75 8.54 0.35 9.29
CA LYS A 75 9.88 -0.07 9.74
C LYS A 75 10.66 -0.77 8.62
N LEU A 76 10.00 -1.63 7.85
CA LEU A 76 10.62 -2.31 6.70
C LEU A 76 11.00 -1.34 5.59
N SER A 77 10.14 -0.36 5.29
CA SER A 77 10.45 0.73 4.35
C SER A 77 11.71 1.48 4.78
N ASP A 78 11.80 1.88 6.05
CA ASP A 78 12.94 2.66 6.57
C ASP A 78 14.24 1.83 6.55
N ALA A 79 14.14 0.53 6.84
CA ALA A 79 15.26 -0.41 6.78
C ALA A 79 15.74 -0.64 5.33
N TYR A 80 14.83 -0.73 4.36
CA TYR A 80 15.15 -0.84 2.94
C TYR A 80 15.88 0.39 2.42
N ILE A 81 15.36 1.59 2.74
CA ILE A 81 15.99 2.86 2.36
C ILE A 81 17.41 2.97 2.95
N SER A 82 17.62 2.40 4.14
CA SER A 82 18.93 2.33 4.79
C SER A 82 19.84 1.20 4.28
N GLY A 83 19.41 0.42 3.27
CA GLY A 83 20.16 -0.69 2.71
C GLY A 83 20.27 -1.93 3.61
N LYS A 84 19.46 -2.03 4.66
CA LYS A 84 19.53 -3.11 5.68
C LYS A 84 18.64 -4.31 5.36
N VAL A 85 17.72 -4.16 4.43
CA VAL A 85 16.69 -5.14 4.07
C VAL A 85 16.59 -5.19 2.55
N GLU A 86 16.45 -6.39 2.00
CA GLU A 86 16.25 -6.57 0.56
C GLU A 86 14.83 -6.18 0.13
N LYS A 87 14.69 -5.64 -1.08
CA LYS A 87 13.39 -5.27 -1.67
C LYS A 87 12.37 -6.43 -1.65
N LYS A 88 12.83 -7.67 -1.77
CA LYS A 88 11.98 -8.87 -1.79
C LYS A 88 11.13 -8.98 -0.52
N ILE A 89 11.69 -8.64 0.64
CA ILE A 89 11.00 -8.69 1.94
C ILE A 89 9.84 -7.70 1.98
N ILE A 90 10.01 -6.51 1.38
CA ILE A 90 8.94 -5.51 1.26
C ILE A 90 7.84 -6.02 0.34
N ILE A 91 8.20 -6.55 -0.83
CA ILE A 91 7.25 -7.08 -1.81
C ILE A 91 6.40 -8.21 -1.19
N GLU A 92 7.01 -9.14 -0.46
CA GLU A 92 6.30 -10.20 0.26
C GLU A 92 5.32 -9.65 1.31
N LYS A 93 5.73 -8.64 2.08
CA LYS A 93 4.87 -8.00 3.08
C LYS A 93 3.67 -7.29 2.43
N ILE A 94 3.88 -6.60 1.30
CA ILE A 94 2.80 -5.97 0.52
C ILE A 94 1.80 -7.02 0.05
N SER A 95 2.26 -8.13 -0.52
CA SER A 95 1.40 -9.21 -0.98
C SER A 95 0.51 -9.75 0.14
N ARG A 96 1.11 -10.06 1.31
CA ARG A 96 0.38 -10.55 2.49
C ARG A 96 -0.65 -9.55 3.00
N LEU A 97 -0.32 -8.25 2.97
CA LEU A 97 -1.23 -7.19 3.42
C LEU A 97 -2.50 -7.18 2.57
N TRP A 98 -2.38 -7.20 1.25
CA TRP A 98 -3.55 -7.19 0.36
C TRP A 98 -4.31 -8.52 0.31
N GLU A 99 -3.66 -9.65 0.58
CA GLU A 99 -4.35 -10.93 0.77
C GLU A 99 -5.33 -10.90 1.96
N LYS A 100 -4.98 -10.23 3.06
CA LYS A 100 -5.89 -10.06 4.20
C LYS A 100 -7.18 -9.34 3.78
N LEU A 101 -7.08 -8.37 2.87
CA LEU A 101 -8.23 -7.60 2.39
C LEU A 101 -9.12 -8.40 1.42
N LYS A 102 -8.55 -9.34 0.65
CA LYS A 102 -9.33 -10.20 -0.25
C LYS A 102 -10.30 -11.14 0.48
N ASN A 103 -9.98 -11.49 1.72
CA ASN A 103 -10.71 -12.48 2.51
C ASN A 103 -11.78 -11.85 3.41
N VAL A 104 -12.11 -10.57 3.20
CA VAL A 104 -12.90 -9.71 4.09
C VAL A 104 -14.06 -9.09 3.33
#